data_AF-A0A955CKB7-F1
#
_entry.id   AF-A0A955CKB7-F1
#
_cell.length_a   1.000
_cell.length_b   1.000
_cell.length_c   1.000
_cell.angle_alpha   90.00
_cell.angle_beta   90.00
_cell.angle_gamma   90.00
#
_symmetry.space_group_name_H-M   'P 1'
#
loop_
_entity.id
_entity.type
_entity.pdbx_description
1 polymer ?
#
loop_
_entity_poly.entity_id
_entity_poly.type
_entity_poly.pdbx_seq_one_letter_code
_entity_poly.pdbx_strand_id
1 'polypeptide(L)'
;LEEMTQSFNAAQRQRATELGQWRDSNPLLAQRCREAAEALSGVQTEFLRNLTDEVRENSDGMLEGEFLLNEFVDRFGPRLAHLNGVLQVLSQLGAQPASTPNNAR
;
A
#
# COMPACT_ATOMS: atom_id res chain seq x y z
N LEU A 1 7.60 -25.26 -16.51
CA LEU A 1 6.64 -24.31 -15.89
C LEU A 1 6.43 -24.62 -14.42
N GLU A 2 6.13 -25.87 -14.07
CA GLU A 2 5.92 -26.33 -12.68
C GLU A 2 7.14 -26.10 -11.76
N GLU A 3 8.35 -26.40 -12.22
CA GLU A 3 9.59 -26.15 -11.43
C GLU A 3 9.81 -24.65 -11.15
N MET A 4 9.46 -23.78 -12.10
CA MET A 4 9.55 -22.33 -11.93
C MET A 4 8.50 -21.80 -10.94
N THR A 5 7.30 -22.40 -10.93
CA THR A 5 6.26 -22.08 -9.95
C THR A 5 6.65 -22.56 -8.55
N GLN A 6 7.26 -23.74 -8.45
CA GLN A 6 7.77 -24.27 -7.18
C GLN A 6 8.88 -23.39 -6.59
N SER A 7 9.83 -22.96 -7.42
CA SER A 7 10.90 -22.03 -7.03
C SER A 7 10.34 -20.69 -6.53
N PHE A 8 9.36 -20.12 -7.24
CA PHE A 8 8.69 -18.89 -6.83
C PHE A 8 7.98 -19.03 -5.48
N ASN A 9 7.23 -20.13 -5.29
CA ASN A 9 6.54 -20.43 -4.04
C ASN A 9 7.50 -20.68 -2.86
N ALA A 10 8.69 -21.22 -3.13
CA ALA A 10 9.73 -21.39 -2.10
C ALA A 10 10.30 -20.04 -1.67
N ALA A 11 10.63 -19.16 -2.62
CA ALA A 11 11.13 -17.81 -2.34
C ALA A 11 10.11 -16.96 -1.57
N GLN A 12 8.82 -17.04 -1.93
CA GLN A 12 7.75 -16.33 -1.21
C GLN A 12 7.62 -16.81 0.24
N ARG A 13 7.69 -18.12 0.48
CA ARG A 13 7.64 -18.69 1.83
C ARG A 13 8.85 -18.27 2.67
N GLN A 14 10.05 -18.30 2.08
CA GLN A 14 11.28 -17.86 2.76
C GLN A 14 11.18 -16.41 3.22
N ARG A 15 10.73 -15.51 2.32
CA ARG A 15 10.52 -14.09 2.65
C ARG A 15 9.50 -13.88 3.77
N ALA A 16 8.42 -14.67 3.79
CA ALA A 16 7.43 -14.61 4.85
C ALA A 16 8.01 -15.03 6.21
N THR A 17 8.85 -16.06 6.23
CA THR A 17 9.56 -16.51 7.45
C THR A 17 10.52 -15.44 7.98
N GLU A 18 11.34 -14.85 7.11
CA GLU A 18 12.28 -13.79 7.48
C GLU A 18 11.57 -12.56 8.04
N LEU A 19 10.47 -12.15 7.40
CA LEU A 19 9.63 -11.06 7.90
C LEU A 19 9.01 -11.40 9.26
N GLY A 20 8.57 -12.64 9.46
CA GLY A 20 8.08 -13.11 10.76
C GLY A 20 9.14 -12.97 11.85
N GLN A 21 10.32 -13.53 11.62
CA GLN A 21 11.46 -13.45 12.56
C GLN A 21 11.88 -12.00 12.84
N TRP A 22 11.88 -11.15 11.82
CA TRP A 22 12.17 -9.72 11.98
C TRP A 22 11.14 -9.04 12.89
N ARG A 23 9.84 -9.33 12.74
CA ARG A 23 8.78 -8.76 13.59
C ARG A 23 8.90 -9.23 15.03
N ASP A 24 9.18 -10.51 15.24
CA ASP A 24 9.39 -11.07 16.58
C ASP A 24 10.59 -10.42 17.29
N SER A 25 11.61 -10.05 16.52
CA SER A 25 12.79 -9.32 17.01
C SER A 25 12.55 -7.82 17.19
N ASN A 26 11.52 -7.24 16.57
CA ASN A 26 11.23 -5.80 16.55
C ASN A 26 9.75 -5.49 16.86
N PRO A 27 9.18 -5.96 17.99
CA PRO A 27 7.74 -5.91 18.24
C PRO A 27 7.20 -4.48 18.31
N LEU A 28 7.94 -3.56 18.95
CA LEU A 28 7.54 -2.16 19.06
C LEU A 28 7.54 -1.44 17.70
N LEU A 29 8.51 -1.76 16.83
CA LEU A 29 8.58 -1.17 15.50
C LEU A 29 7.48 -1.73 14.59
N ALA A 30 7.20 -3.02 14.66
CA ALA A 30 6.09 -3.64 13.94
C ALA A 30 4.74 -3.00 14.34
N GLN A 31 4.52 -2.75 15.63
CA GLN A 31 3.35 -2.01 16.11
C GLN A 31 3.28 -0.61 15.52
N ARG A 32 4.38 0.16 15.57
CA ARG A 32 4.42 1.51 14.98
C ARG A 32 4.17 1.50 13.47
N CYS A 33 4.68 0.50 12.75
CA CYS A 33 4.41 0.33 11.31
C CYS A 33 2.92 0.11 11.05
N ARG A 34 2.24 -0.66 11.90
CA ARG A 34 0.79 -0.86 11.81
C ARG A 34 0.02 0.44 12.05
N GLU A 35 0.32 1.14 13.14
CA GLU A 35 -0.32 2.42 13.47
C GLU A 35 -0.11 3.46 12.35
N ALA A 36 1.11 3.52 11.80
CA ALA A 36 1.42 4.39 10.68
C ALA A 36 0.66 4.00 9.40
N ALA A 37 0.51 2.70 9.11
CA ALA A 37 -0.27 2.23 7.97
C ALA A 37 -1.76 2.58 8.12
N GLU A 38 -2.34 2.40 9.32
CA GLU A 38 -3.73 2.78 9.61
C GLU A 38 -3.95 4.30 9.42
N ALA A 39 -3.06 5.12 9.96
CA ALA A 39 -3.12 6.58 9.78
C ALA A 39 -2.98 7.00 8.31
N LEU A 40 -2.01 6.43 7.59
CA LEU A 40 -1.79 6.74 6.17
C LEU A 40 -2.92 6.24 5.27
N SER A 41 -3.63 5.17 5.65
CA SER A 41 -4.83 4.72 4.93
C SER A 41 -5.95 5.77 4.98
N GLY A 42 -6.12 6.44 6.14
CA GLY A 42 -7.02 7.58 6.27
C GLY A 42 -6.60 8.76 5.39
N VAL A 43 -5.32 9.12 5.43
CA VAL A 43 -4.75 10.18 4.56
C VAL A 43 -4.94 9.85 3.08
N GLN A 44 -4.73 8.59 2.68
CA GLN A 44 -4.93 8.15 1.30
C GLN A 44 -6.39 8.29 0.86
N THR A 45 -7.33 7.96 1.74
CA THR A 45 -8.76 8.07 1.45
C THR A 45 -9.15 9.52 1.22
N GLU A 46 -8.72 10.44 2.09
CA GLU A 46 -8.95 11.88 1.89
C GLU A 46 -8.23 12.43 0.64
N PHE A 47 -7.02 11.95 0.35
CA PHE A 47 -6.32 12.32 -0.88
C PHE A 47 -7.10 11.90 -2.12
N LEU A 48 -7.62 10.66 -2.15
CA LEU A 48 -8.44 10.16 -3.25
C LEU A 48 -9.74 10.96 -3.39
N ARG A 49 -10.36 11.34 -2.27
CA ARG A 49 -11.55 12.19 -2.27
C ARG A 49 -11.27 13.56 -2.92
N ASN A 50 -10.20 14.23 -2.51
CA ASN A 50 -9.82 15.52 -3.08
C ASN A 50 -9.48 15.39 -4.57
N LEU A 51 -8.80 14.32 -4.97
CA LEU A 51 -8.48 14.04 -6.36
C LEU A 51 -9.76 13.87 -7.19
N THR A 52 -10.70 13.05 -6.73
CA THR A 52 -11.94 12.80 -7.47
C THR A 52 -12.86 14.01 -7.51
N ASP A 53 -12.87 14.83 -6.45
CA ASP A 53 -13.59 16.11 -6.43
C ASP A 53 -13.00 17.09 -7.46
N GLU A 54 -11.67 17.24 -7.54
CA GLU A 54 -10.99 18.11 -8.52
C GLU A 54 -11.29 17.70 -9.97
N VAL A 55 -11.25 16.39 -10.26
CA VAL A 55 -11.60 15.87 -11.59
C VAL A 55 -13.06 16.16 -11.94
N ARG A 56 -13.98 15.97 -10.99
CA ARG A 56 -15.41 16.21 -11.19
C ARG A 56 -15.69 17.68 -11.48
N GLU A 57 -14.98 18.58 -10.82
CA GLU A 57 -15.22 20.02 -10.90
C GLU A 57 -14.58 20.68 -12.13
N ASN A 58 -13.51 20.09 -12.67
CA ASN A 58 -12.72 20.70 -13.75
C ASN A 58 -12.62 19.82 -15.01
N SER A 59 -13.43 18.76 -15.14
CA SER A 59 -13.33 17.79 -16.25
C SER A 59 -13.38 18.44 -17.62
N ASP A 60 -14.27 19.41 -17.82
CA ASP A 60 -14.46 20.06 -19.12
C ASP A 60 -13.21 20.89 -19.48
N GLY A 61 -12.64 21.61 -18.51
CA GLY A 61 -11.39 22.36 -18.69
C GLY A 61 -10.17 21.46 -18.94
N MET A 62 -10.13 20.28 -18.32
CA MET A 62 -9.07 19.29 -18.58
C MET A 62 -9.19 18.66 -19.97
N LEU A 63 -10.40 18.48 -20.48
CA LEU A 63 -10.65 17.96 -21.84
C LEU A 63 -10.30 18.99 -22.91
N GLU A 64 -10.58 20.26 -22.64
CA GLU A 64 -10.36 21.35 -23.59
C GLU A 64 -8.92 21.90 -23.59
N GLY A 65 -8.18 21.75 -22.48
CA GLY A 65 -6.87 22.37 -22.30
C GLY A 65 -5.82 21.50 -21.61
N GLU A 66 -4.66 21.35 -22.25
CA GLU A 66 -3.50 20.62 -21.71
C GLU A 66 -2.95 21.22 -20.41
N PHE A 67 -3.11 22.54 -20.21
CA PHE A 67 -2.59 23.21 -19.02
C PHE A 67 -3.21 22.67 -17.72
N LEU A 68 -4.55 22.61 -17.63
CA LEU A 68 -5.25 22.13 -16.44
C LEU A 68 -5.01 20.64 -16.21
N LEU A 69 -4.91 19.86 -17.29
CA LEU A 69 -4.55 18.45 -17.20
C LEU A 69 -3.12 18.27 -16.64
N ASN A 70 -2.14 19.02 -17.14
CA ASN A 70 -0.76 18.95 -16.67
C ASN A 70 -0.66 19.41 -15.20
N GLU A 71 -1.33 20.49 -14.82
CA GLU A 71 -1.36 20.94 -13.42
C GLU A 71 -1.96 19.88 -12.49
N PHE A 72 -3.05 19.23 -12.91
CA PHE A 72 -3.63 18.12 -12.18
C PHE A 72 -2.64 16.95 -12.03
N VAL A 73 -2.01 16.54 -13.12
CA VAL A 73 -1.03 15.43 -13.11
C VAL A 73 0.16 15.77 -12.21
N ASP A 74 0.68 17.00 -12.26
CA ASP A 74 1.80 17.45 -11.44
C ASP A 74 1.44 17.51 -9.95
N ARG A 75 0.21 17.96 -9.63
CA ARG A 75 -0.27 18.09 -8.25
C ARG A 75 -0.57 16.73 -7.60
N PHE A 76 -1.20 15.81 -8.33
CA PHE A 76 -1.70 14.56 -7.76
C PHE A 76 -0.85 13.33 -8.12
N GLY A 77 -0.22 13.30 -9.30
CA GLY A 77 0.51 12.15 -9.83
C GLY A 77 1.63 11.62 -8.92
N PRO A 78 2.61 12.45 -8.52
CA PRO A 78 3.72 12.00 -7.68
C PRO A 78 3.26 11.44 -6.33
N ARG A 79 2.23 12.04 -5.73
CA ARG A 79 1.68 11.59 -4.45
C ARG A 79 0.95 10.26 -4.57
N LEU A 80 0.16 10.07 -5.63
CA LEU A 80 -0.56 8.84 -5.90
C LEU A 80 0.41 7.65 -6.09
N ALA A 81 1.52 7.87 -6.81
CA ALA A 81 2.53 6.85 -7.02
C ALA A 81 3.26 6.45 -5.72
N HIS A 82 3.69 7.44 -4.92
CA HIS A 82 4.52 7.18 -3.75
C HIS A 82 3.75 6.70 -2.53
N LEU A 83 2.55 7.24 -2.27
CA LEU A 83 1.80 6.91 -1.05
C LEU A 83 1.41 5.43 -0.99
N ASN A 84 1.05 4.84 -2.13
CA ASN A 84 0.76 3.40 -2.23
C ASN A 84 1.97 2.54 -1.85
N GLY A 85 3.17 2.89 -2.33
CA GLY A 85 4.39 2.14 -2.02
C GLY A 85 4.74 2.20 -0.53
N VAL A 86 4.67 3.39 0.08
CA VAL A 86 4.93 3.56 1.51
C VAL A 86 3.92 2.78 2.35
N LEU A 87 2.62 2.87 2.01
CA LEU A 87 1.57 2.14 2.71
C LEU A 87 1.76 0.62 2.62
N GLN A 88 2.14 0.13 1.44
CA GLN A 88 2.38 -1.29 1.21
C GLN A 88 3.56 -1.80 2.06
N VAL A 89 4.65 -1.04 2.17
CA VAL A 89 5.81 -1.40 3.01
C VAL A 89 5.40 -1.43 4.48
N LEU A 90 4.76 -0.37 4.98
CA LEU A 90 4.34 -0.29 6.38
C LEU A 90 3.34 -1.39 6.74
N SER A 91 2.39 -1.68 5.86
CA SER A 91 1.43 -2.77 6.05
C SER A 91 2.11 -4.14 6.10
N GLN A 92 3.12 -4.38 5.25
CA GLN A 92 3.90 -5.62 5.30
C GLN A 92 4.71 -5.74 6.59
N LEU A 93 5.30 -4.65 7.09
CA LEU A 93 6.09 -4.69 8.31
C LEU A 93 5.22 -4.78 9.58
N GLY A 94 4.04 -4.18 9.57
CA GLY A 94 3.08 -4.19 10.67
C GLY A 94 2.05 -5.34 10.64
N ALA A 95 2.04 -6.17 9.60
CA ALA A 95 1.10 -7.28 9.49
C ALA A 95 1.27 -8.26 10.65
N GLN A 96 0.16 -8.62 11.30
CA GLN A 96 0.18 -9.73 12.23
C GLN A 96 0.44 -11.03 11.47
N PRO A 97 1.22 -11.98 12.04
CA PRO A 97 1.23 -13.33 11.51
C PRO A 97 -0.22 -13.83 11.49
N ALA A 98 -0.67 -14.32 10.34
CA ALA A 98 -2.00 -14.91 10.24
C ALA A 98 -2.10 -15.99 11.32
N SER A 99 -2.93 -15.77 12.34
CA SER A 99 -3.29 -16.80 13.30
C SER A 99 -3.99 -17.88 12.49
N THR A 100 -3.27 -18.97 12.19
CA THR A 100 -3.85 -20.16 11.58
C THR A 100 -5.07 -20.55 12.43
N PRO A 101 -6.30 -20.56 11.89
CA PRO A 101 -7.43 -21.08 12.64
C PRO A 101 -7.20 -22.59 12.78
N ASN A 102 -6.66 -23.00 13.93
CA ASN A 102 -6.47 -24.39 14.26
C ASN A 102 -7.82 -24.94 14.76
N ASN A 103 -8.52 -25.65 13.86
CA ASN A 103 -9.62 -26.61 14.07
C ASN A 103 -10.43 -26.53 15.38
N ALA A 104 -11.70 -26.14 15.26
CA ALA A 104 -12.75 -26.64 16.14
C ALA A 104 -13.34 -27.93 15.56
N ARG A 105 -12.86 -29.05 16.11
CA ARG A 105 -13.45 -30.41 16.26
C ARG A 105 -14.30 -31.01 15.14
#